data_AF-A0A8J6JFS4-F1
#
_entry.id   AF-A0A8J6JFS4-F1
#
_cell.length_a   1.000
_cell.length_b   1.000
_cell.length_c   1.000
_cell.angle_alpha   90.00
_cell.angle_beta   90.00
_cell.angle_gamma   90.00
#
_symmetry.space_group_name_H-M   'P 1'
#
loop_
_entity.id
_entity.type
_entity.pdbx_description
1 polymer ?
#
loop_
_entity_poly.entity_id
_entity_poly.type
_entity_poly.pdbx_seq_one_letter_code
_entity_poly.pdbx_strand_id
1 'polypeptide(L)'
;MNERPAKIAVICHMLFTLASLLLAIYFFLFVPGKGIVPMVGLPIWMGYSVYATIKSVADIIGRQRRFTNFSNMIARWEDTLEGRGKALALLTFMTVIVGAVKIAVPLLLMEL
;
A
#
# COMPACT_ATOMS: atom_id res chain seq x y z
N MET A 1 -1.67 23.01 -8.88
CA MET A 1 -0.90 21.79 -8.57
C MET A 1 -1.60 21.04 -7.43
N ASN A 2 -2.03 19.79 -7.65
CA ASN A 2 -2.95 19.05 -6.76
C ASN A 2 -2.20 18.33 -5.62
N GLU A 3 -1.44 19.09 -4.82
CA GLU A 3 -0.40 18.54 -3.95
C GLU A 3 -0.90 17.85 -2.68
N ARG A 4 -1.97 18.37 -2.07
CA ARG A 4 -2.51 17.83 -0.81
C ARG A 4 -3.04 16.39 -0.93
N PRO A 5 -3.95 16.06 -1.87
CA PRO A 5 -4.50 14.71 -1.96
C PRO A 5 -3.45 13.68 -2.36
N ALA A 6 -2.51 14.04 -3.23
CA ALA A 6 -1.40 13.16 -3.60
C ALA A 6 -0.46 12.86 -2.41
N LYS A 7 -0.14 13.86 -1.57
CA LYS A 7 0.63 13.64 -0.34
C LYS A 7 -0.07 12.70 0.64
N ILE A 8 -1.38 12.88 0.84
CA ILE A 8 -2.18 12.02 1.73
C ILE A 8 -2.19 10.57 1.23
N ALA A 9 -2.42 10.34 -0.07
CA ALA A 9 -2.42 9.00 -0.66
C ALA A 9 -1.06 8.29 -0.48
N VAL A 10 0.06 9.01 -0.63
CA VAL A 10 1.41 8.47 -0.41
C VAL A 10 1.61 8.08 1.07
N ILE A 11 1.17 8.91 2.01
CA ILE A 11 1.26 8.60 3.45
C ILE A 11 0.38 7.41 3.82
N CYS A 12 -0.87 7.36 3.35
CA CYS A 12 -1.76 6.22 3.58
C CYS A 12 -1.16 4.93 3.03
N HIS A 13 -0.59 4.96 1.82
CA HIS A 13 0.08 3.79 1.26
C HIS A 13 1.23 3.31 2.15
N MET A 14 2.03 4.23 2.70
CA MET A 14 3.11 3.91 3.63
C MET A 14 2.58 3.27 4.92
N LEU A 15 1.56 3.86 5.54
CA LEU A 15 0.93 3.35 6.76
C LEU A 15 0.37 1.94 6.57
N PHE A 16 -0.36 1.69 5.47
CA PHE A 16 -0.87 0.35 5.17
C PHE A 16 0.25 -0.68 4.94
N THR A 17 1.39 -0.25 4.36
CA THR A 17 2.55 -1.15 4.19
C THR A 17 3.18 -1.51 5.53
N LEU A 18 3.34 -0.53 6.42
CA LEU A 18 3.85 -0.75 7.77
C LEU A 18 2.93 -1.65 8.59
N ALA A 19 1.62 -1.39 8.54
CA ALA A 19 0.63 -2.23 9.23
C ALA A 19 0.68 -3.69 8.73
N SER A 20 0.77 -3.88 7.40
CA SER A 20 0.91 -5.21 6.80
C SER A 20 2.20 -5.92 7.22
N LEU A 21 3.32 -5.19 7.28
CA LEU A 21 4.59 -5.72 7.74
C LEU A 21 4.52 -6.15 9.21
N LEU A 22 3.96 -5.31 10.08
CA LEU A 22 3.79 -5.61 11.50
C LEU A 22 2.87 -6.82 11.70
N LEU A 23 1.79 -6.91 10.94
CA LEU A 23 0.86 -8.03 10.99
C LEU A 23 1.54 -9.34 10.56
N ALA A 24 2.33 -9.32 9.48
CA ALA A 24 3.07 -10.48 9.02
C ALA A 24 4.15 -10.93 10.02
N ILE A 25 4.87 -9.98 10.64
CA ILE A 25 5.81 -10.26 11.73
C ILE A 25 5.09 -10.90 12.92
N TYR A 26 3.95 -10.32 13.32
CA TYR A 26 3.17 -10.82 14.43
C TYR A 26 2.72 -12.26 14.19
N PHE A 27 2.12 -12.52 13.03
CA PHE A 27 1.72 -13.87 12.65
C PHE A 27 2.91 -14.82 12.61
N PHE A 28 4.02 -14.42 11.98
CA PHE A 28 5.19 -15.27 11.87
C PHE A 28 5.81 -15.64 13.22
N LEU A 29 5.95 -14.69 14.15
CA LEU A 29 6.65 -14.91 15.41
C LEU A 29 5.76 -15.46 16.54
N PHE A 30 4.50 -15.05 16.61
CA PHE A 30 3.67 -15.27 17.79
C PHE A 30 2.54 -16.28 17.61
N VAL A 31 2.24 -16.71 16.38
CA VAL A 31 1.21 -17.74 16.16
C VAL A 31 1.86 -19.12 15.98
N PRO A 32 1.74 -20.06 16.93
CA PRO A 32 2.26 -21.42 16.78
C PRO A 32 1.35 -22.28 15.89
N GLY A 33 1.85 -23.42 15.40
CA GLY A 33 1.03 -24.42 14.69
C GLY A 33 0.75 -24.12 13.21
N LYS A 34 1.56 -23.30 12.56
CA LYS A 34 1.38 -22.92 11.15
C LYS A 34 1.77 -24.04 10.19
N GLY A 35 1.04 -24.15 9.08
CA GLY A 35 1.42 -24.99 7.93
C GLY A 35 2.66 -24.49 7.18
N ILE A 36 3.13 -25.28 6.21
CA ILE A 36 4.30 -24.96 5.39
C ILE A 36 4.07 -23.68 4.56
N VAL A 37 2.82 -23.47 4.09
CA VAL A 37 2.46 -22.32 3.26
C VAL A 37 2.66 -20.99 4.01
N PRO A 38 2.11 -20.76 5.22
CA PRO A 38 2.40 -19.58 6.02
C PRO A 38 3.87 -19.46 6.43
N MET A 39 4.57 -20.58 6.68
CA MET A 39 6.00 -20.55 7.03
C MET A 39 6.88 -19.98 5.92
N VAL A 40 6.52 -20.19 4.65
CA VAL A 40 7.28 -19.66 3.49
C VAL A 40 6.68 -18.34 2.99
N GLY A 41 5.34 -18.26 2.95
CA GLY A 41 4.60 -17.11 2.44
C GLY A 41 4.75 -15.86 3.29
N LEU A 42 4.72 -15.97 4.62
CA LEU A 42 4.85 -14.80 5.51
C LEU A 42 6.23 -14.14 5.38
N PRO A 43 7.37 -14.85 5.39
CA PRO A 43 8.68 -14.25 5.13
C PRO A 43 8.80 -13.57 3.76
N ILE A 44 8.25 -14.18 2.70
CA ILE A 44 8.24 -13.57 1.36
C ILE A 44 7.43 -12.27 1.38
N TRP A 45 6.25 -12.28 1.99
CA TRP A 45 5.40 -11.11 2.13
C TRP A 45 6.03 -10.01 2.99
N MET A 46 6.75 -10.39 4.05
CA MET A 46 7.55 -9.48 4.87
C MET A 46 8.65 -8.82 4.03
N GLY A 47 9.41 -9.60 3.24
CA GLY A 47 10.45 -9.07 2.35
C GLY A 47 9.89 -8.05 1.34
N TYR A 48 8.75 -8.37 0.73
CA TYR A 48 8.03 -7.44 -0.15
C TYR A 48 7.60 -6.16 0.59
N SER A 49 7.05 -6.29 1.79
CA SER A 49 6.55 -5.15 2.58
C SER A 49 7.69 -4.24 3.07
N VAL A 50 8.85 -4.80 3.43
CA VAL A 50 10.07 -4.04 3.74
C VAL A 50 10.53 -3.26 2.51
N TYR A 51 10.67 -3.94 1.36
CA TYR A 51 11.04 -3.28 0.10
C TYR A 51 10.05 -2.15 -0.27
N ALA A 52 8.75 -2.41 -0.17
CA ALA A 52 7.71 -1.43 -0.47
C ALA A 52 7.75 -0.23 0.50
N THR A 53 8.10 -0.45 1.76
CA THR A 53 8.28 0.61 2.75
C THR A 53 9.50 1.47 2.42
N ILE A 54 10.66 0.86 2.16
CA ILE A 54 11.89 1.57 1.79
C ILE A 54 11.66 2.40 0.52
N LYS A 55 11.02 1.81 -0.50
CA LYS A 55 10.67 2.52 -1.74
C LYS A 55 9.71 3.69 -1.45
N SER A 56 8.70 3.49 -0.61
CA SER A 56 7.78 4.56 -0.22
C SER A 56 8.47 5.71 0.50
N VAL A 57 9.41 5.42 1.39
CA VAL A 57 10.21 6.43 2.11
C VAL A 57 11.16 7.15 1.15
N ALA A 58 11.82 6.42 0.25
CA ALA A 58 12.68 6.99 -0.78
C ALA A 58 11.91 7.90 -1.75
N ASP A 59 10.64 7.57 -2.04
CA ASP A 59 9.75 8.41 -2.86
C ASP A 59 9.28 9.68 -2.14
N ILE A 60 9.26 9.68 -0.80
CA ILE A 60 8.91 10.85 0.03
C ILE A 60 10.12 11.78 0.21
N ILE A 61 11.32 11.22 0.42
CA ILE A 61 12.55 11.97 0.73
C ILE A 61 13.32 12.38 -0.54
N GLY A 62 13.27 11.57 -1.59
CA GLY A 62 14.08 11.74 -2.80
C GLY A 62 13.35 12.42 -3.97
N ARG A 63 13.67 11.99 -5.20
CA ARG A 63 12.97 12.41 -6.42
C ARG A 63 11.48 12.16 -6.22
N GLN A 64 10.67 13.21 -6.12
CA GLN A 64 9.20 13.20 -6.03
C GLN A 64 8.48 12.50 -7.21
N ARG A 65 9.12 11.55 -7.90
CA ARG A 65 8.59 10.78 -9.03
C ARG A 65 7.22 10.17 -8.75
N ARG A 66 6.99 9.63 -7.54
CA ARG A 66 5.68 9.06 -7.21
C ARG A 66 4.61 10.13 -7.04
N PHE A 67 4.96 11.27 -6.45
CA PHE A 67 4.08 12.43 -6.35
C PHE A 67 3.76 13.02 -7.73
N THR A 68 4.76 13.15 -8.61
CA THR A 68 4.57 13.53 -10.02
C THR A 68 3.69 12.52 -10.77
N ASN A 69 3.91 11.23 -10.57
CA ASN A 69 3.09 10.17 -11.17
C ASN A 69 1.64 10.24 -10.67
N PHE A 70 1.42 10.43 -9.37
CA PHE A 70 0.06 10.61 -8.82
C PHE A 70 -0.59 11.88 -9.34
N SER A 71 0.14 13.00 -9.40
CA SER A 71 -0.37 14.25 -9.95
C SER A 71 -0.76 14.10 -11.43
N ASN A 72 0.07 13.42 -12.23
CA ASN A 72 -0.21 13.14 -13.64
C ASN A 72 -1.39 12.17 -13.81
N MET A 73 -1.52 11.18 -12.92
CA MET A 73 -2.61 10.22 -12.95
C MET A 73 -3.94 10.88 -12.55
N ILE A 74 -3.94 11.76 -11.55
CA ILE A 74 -5.12 12.54 -11.17
C ILE A 74 -5.52 13.51 -12.29
N ALA A 75 -4.56 14.17 -12.95
CA ALA A 75 -4.85 15.04 -14.10
C ALA A 75 -5.53 14.25 -15.24
N ARG A 76 -5.01 13.07 -15.60
CA ARG A 76 -5.63 12.18 -16.58
C ARG A 76 -7.04 11.73 -16.17
N TRP A 77 -7.24 11.45 -14.89
CA TRP A 77 -8.56 11.05 -14.38
C TRP A 77 -9.54 12.21 -14.32
N GLU A 78 -9.07 13.43 -14.06
CA GLU A 78 -9.91 14.63 -14.09
C GLU A 78 -10.44 14.87 -15.51
N ASP A 79 -9.58 14.68 -16.52
CA ASP A 79 -9.95 14.73 -17.94
C ASP A 79 -10.89 13.57 -18.34
N THR A 80 -10.66 12.36 -17.83
CA THR A 80 -11.44 11.16 -18.21
C THR A 80 -12.80 11.07 -17.48
N LEU A 81 -12.89 11.55 -16.24
CA LEU A 81 -14.07 11.44 -15.40
C LEU A 81 -14.93 12.73 -15.40
N GLU A 82 -14.55 13.73 -16.21
CA GLU A 82 -15.22 15.04 -16.34
C GLU A 82 -15.50 15.70 -14.98
N GLY A 83 -14.59 15.53 -14.02
CA GLY A 83 -14.85 16.00 -12.67
C GLY A 83 -13.79 15.65 -11.63
N ARG A 84 -13.24 16.70 -11.01
CA ARG A 84 -12.26 16.62 -9.92
C ARG A 84 -12.71 15.73 -8.76
N GLY A 85 -13.99 15.81 -8.39
CA GLY A 85 -14.56 15.02 -7.29
C GLY A 85 -14.51 13.51 -7.56
N LYS A 86 -14.75 13.09 -8.81
CA LYS A 86 -14.73 11.68 -9.22
C LYS A 86 -13.31 11.14 -9.29
N ALA A 87 -12.35 11.93 -9.77
CA ALA A 87 -10.94 11.56 -9.78
C ALA A 87 -10.37 11.36 -8.36
N LEU A 88 -10.75 12.21 -7.41
CA LEU A 88 -10.37 12.07 -6.00
C LEU A 88 -11.08 10.89 -5.33
N ALA A 89 -12.35 10.63 -5.66
CA ALA A 89 -13.06 9.46 -5.17
C ALA A 89 -12.39 8.15 -5.64
N LEU A 90 -11.98 8.08 -6.90
CA LEU A 90 -11.24 6.94 -7.46
C LEU A 90 -9.89 6.75 -6.76
N LEU A 91 -9.14 7.83 -6.52
CA LEU A 91 -7.88 7.77 -5.77
C LEU A 91 -8.08 7.19 -4.37
N THR A 92 -9.11 7.67 -3.66
CA THR A 92 -9.47 7.17 -2.33
C THR A 92 -9.84 5.69 -2.39
N PHE A 93 -10.70 5.31 -3.32
CA PHE A 93 -11.13 3.91 -3.52
C PHE A 93 -9.94 2.98 -3.77
N MET A 94 -9.03 3.35 -4.67
CA MET A 94 -7.82 2.56 -4.94
C MET A 94 -6.91 2.47 -3.72
N THR A 95 -6.77 3.56 -2.96
CA THR A 95 -5.97 3.57 -1.73
C THR A 95 -6.56 2.63 -0.68
N VAL A 96 -7.89 2.62 -0.53
CA VAL A 96 -8.61 1.71 0.38
C VAL A 96 -8.46 0.26 -0.06
N ILE A 97 -8.65 -0.06 -1.35
CA ILE A 97 -8.47 -1.43 -1.87
C ILE A 97 -7.06 -1.92 -1.62
N VAL A 98 -6.04 -1.11 -1.94
CA VAL A 98 -4.64 -1.49 -1.72
C VAL A 98 -4.37 -1.71 -0.23
N GLY A 99 -4.94 -0.89 0.64
CA GLY A 99 -4.90 -1.11 2.08
C GLY A 99 -5.54 -2.43 2.49
N ALA A 100 -6.76 -2.70 2.01
CA ALA A 100 -7.49 -3.93 2.29
C ALA A 100 -6.72 -5.18 1.84
N VAL A 101 -6.16 -5.20 0.63
CA VAL A 101 -5.32 -6.31 0.12
C VAL A 101 -4.11 -6.51 1.03
N LYS A 102 -3.46 -5.43 1.45
CA LYS A 102 -2.28 -5.50 2.32
C LYS A 102 -2.58 -6.12 3.68
N ILE A 103 -3.80 -5.96 4.20
CA ILE A 103 -4.24 -6.61 5.44
C ILE A 103 -4.74 -8.04 5.18
N ALA A 104 -5.43 -8.26 4.07
CA ALA A 104 -5.99 -9.56 3.72
C ALA A 104 -4.93 -10.62 3.43
N VAL A 105 -3.81 -10.28 2.78
CA VAL A 105 -2.81 -11.29 2.40
C VAL A 105 -2.18 -11.99 3.61
N PRO A 106 -1.69 -11.29 4.66
CA PRO A 106 -1.24 -11.96 5.89
C PRO A 106 -2.30 -12.83 6.55
N LEU A 107 -3.58 -12.43 6.50
CA LEU A 107 -4.70 -13.19 7.08
C LEU A 107 -4.96 -14.48 6.28
N LEU A 108 -5.07 -14.37 4.96
CA LEU A 108 -5.30 -15.52 4.08
C LEU A 108 -4.15 -16.52 4.14
N LEU A 109 -2.90 -16.04 4.27
CA LEU A 109 -1.74 -16.92 4.46
C LEU A 109 -1.83 -17.75 5.73
N MET A 110 -2.53 -17.27 6.77
CA MET A 110 -2.74 -18.03 8.00
C MET A 110 -3.82 -19.11 7.89
N GLU A 111 -4.69 -19.03 6.87
CA GLU A 111 -5.75 -20.01 6.63
C GLU A 111 -5.33 -21.16 5.70
N LEU A 112 -4.13 -21.07 5.12
CA LEU A 112 -3.53 -22.03 4.17
C LEU A 112 -2.54 -22.97 4.85
#